data_AF-R9IX91-F1
#
_entry.id   AF-R9IX91-F1
#
_cell.length_a   1.000
_cell.length_b   1.000
_cell.length_c   1.000
_cell.angle_alpha   90.00
_cell.angle_beta   90.00
_cell.angle_gamma   90.00
#
_symmetry.space_group_name_H-M   'P 1'
#
loop_
_entity.id
_entity.type
_entity.pdbx_description
1 polymer ?
#
loop_
_entity_poly.entity_id
_entity_poly.type
_entity_poly.pdbx_seq_one_letter_code
_entity_poly.pdbx_strand_id
1 'polypeptide(L)'
;MTNLSLDRLREASGAFISESDFQVIELQYLDALKSHNLTDSEELAEQFIEEWIEEQEILCTFAETEDGSIKYFCPEGMEEVKKSTMELMVEKDMASYHWENMCRSYWRIFEEIYNTGNVDRELLKNILSERTISHEQIYELDKTVKNRIHELLG
;
A
#
# COMPACT_ATOMS: atom_id res chain seq x y z
N MET A 1 6.97 -10.32 -10.94
CA MET A 1 7.40 -10.70 -9.59
C MET A 1 8.78 -10.16 -9.43
N THR A 2 8.94 -9.24 -8.49
CA THR A 2 10.22 -8.62 -8.17
C THR A 2 10.97 -9.49 -7.14
N ASN A 3 12.27 -9.24 -6.93
CA ASN A 3 12.98 -9.84 -5.80
C ASN A 3 12.66 -9.15 -4.46
N LEU A 4 11.93 -8.02 -4.49
CA LEU A 4 11.44 -7.39 -3.28
C LEU A 4 10.31 -8.24 -2.67
N SER A 5 10.44 -8.58 -1.39
CA SER A 5 9.51 -9.44 -0.66
C SER A 5 8.94 -8.73 0.55
N LEU A 6 7.62 -8.80 0.73
CA LEU A 6 6.93 -8.28 1.90
C LEU A 6 7.43 -8.94 3.20
N ASP A 7 7.66 -10.25 3.17
CA ASP A 7 8.13 -10.97 4.35
C ASP A 7 9.54 -10.51 4.76
N ARG A 8 10.41 -10.24 3.79
CA ARG A 8 11.76 -9.70 4.06
C ARG A 8 11.71 -8.27 4.57
N LEU A 9 10.86 -7.44 3.98
CA LEU A 9 10.67 -6.07 4.40
C LEU A 9 10.12 -6.00 5.84
N ARG A 10 9.15 -6.85 6.20
CA ARG A 10 8.63 -6.97 7.58
C ARG A 10 9.69 -7.46 8.55
N GLU A 11 10.46 -8.48 8.16
CA GLU A 11 11.54 -9.03 8.98
C GLU A 11 12.61 -7.98 9.28
N ALA A 12 13.06 -7.24 8.27
CA ALA A 12 14.09 -6.22 8.40
C ALA A 12 13.61 -4.97 9.17
N SER A 13 12.40 -4.48 8.89
CA SER A 13 11.86 -3.29 9.54
C SER A 13 11.36 -3.51 10.97
N GLY A 14 11.02 -4.77 11.31
CA GLY A 14 10.32 -5.11 12.54
C GLY A 14 8.92 -4.49 12.63
N ALA A 15 8.38 -3.98 11.52
CA ALA A 15 7.12 -3.27 11.46
C ALA A 15 6.05 -4.10 10.74
N PHE A 16 4.81 -3.98 11.22
CA PHE A 16 3.65 -4.42 10.48
C PHE A 16 3.45 -3.52 9.25
N ILE A 17 3.54 -4.12 8.07
CA ILE A 17 3.32 -3.48 6.77
C ILE A 17 2.22 -4.27 6.08
N SER A 18 1.15 -3.63 5.63
CA SER A 18 0.06 -4.34 4.96
C SER A 18 0.44 -4.74 3.53
N GLU A 19 -0.30 -5.68 2.94
CA GLU A 19 -0.09 -6.03 1.52
C GLU A 19 -0.38 -4.85 0.59
N SER A 20 -1.36 -4.00 0.92
CA SER A 20 -1.66 -2.79 0.15
C SER A 20 -0.51 -1.78 0.21
N ASP A 21 0.06 -1.56 1.39
CA ASP A 21 1.23 -0.68 1.55
C ASP A 21 2.42 -1.23 0.77
N PHE A 22 2.62 -2.56 0.83
CA PHE A 22 3.68 -3.24 0.10
C PHE A 22 3.56 -3.07 -1.41
N GLN A 23 2.36 -3.09 -1.98
CA GLN A 23 2.17 -2.84 -3.41
C GLN A 23 2.66 -1.44 -3.82
N VAL A 24 2.43 -0.43 -2.97
CA VAL A 24 2.95 0.93 -3.21
C VAL A 24 4.47 0.97 -3.12
N ILE A 25 5.05 0.28 -2.14
CA ILE A 25 6.50 0.17 -1.95
C ILE A 25 7.16 -0.59 -3.12
N GLU A 26 6.52 -1.64 -3.63
CA GLU A 26 7.01 -2.38 -4.81
C GLU A 26 7.04 -1.48 -6.06
N LEU A 27 6.06 -0.59 -6.22
CA LEU A 27 6.08 0.42 -7.29
C LEU A 27 7.23 1.40 -7.14
N GLN A 28 7.53 1.86 -5.91
CA GLN A 28 8.69 2.71 -5.63
C GLN A 28 10.00 2.02 -6.02
N TYR A 29 10.16 0.75 -5.66
CA TYR A 29 11.31 -0.05 -6.02
C TYR A 29 11.46 -0.19 -7.54
N LEU A 30 10.38 -0.51 -8.25
CA LEU A 30 10.39 -0.61 -9.71
C LEU A 30 10.76 0.72 -10.40
N ASP A 31 10.25 1.84 -9.89
CA ASP A 31 10.60 3.18 -10.40
C ASP A 31 12.07 3.54 -10.10
N ALA A 32 12.60 3.13 -8.95
CA ALA A 32 14.01 3.30 -8.60
C ALA A 32 14.92 2.51 -9.56
N LEU A 33 14.59 1.24 -9.82
CA LEU A 33 15.32 0.44 -10.81
C LEU A 33 15.29 1.07 -12.21
N LYS A 34 14.11 1.51 -12.64
CA LYS A 34 13.91 2.10 -13.96
C LYS A 34 14.65 3.43 -14.13
N SER A 35 14.62 4.30 -13.13
CA SER A 35 15.29 5.61 -13.17
C SER A 35 16.82 5.48 -13.24
N HIS A 36 17.37 4.41 -12.67
CA HIS A 36 18.81 4.11 -12.69
C HIS A 36 19.22 3.09 -13.77
N ASN A 37 18.27 2.65 -14.60
CA ASN A 37 18.47 1.62 -15.64
C ASN A 37 19.09 0.32 -15.09
N LEU A 38 18.66 -0.07 -13.89
CA LEU A 38 19.07 -1.30 -13.21
C LEU A 38 18.10 -2.44 -13.50
N THR A 39 18.60 -3.67 -13.42
CA THR A 39 17.79 -4.89 -13.52
C THR A 39 17.56 -5.43 -12.13
N ASP A 40 16.33 -5.82 -11.83
CA ASP A 40 15.94 -6.42 -10.56
C ASP A 40 16.84 -7.61 -10.16
N SER A 41 17.30 -7.60 -8.91
CA SER A 41 18.14 -8.65 -8.31
C SER A 41 17.94 -8.68 -6.79
N GLU A 42 18.28 -9.80 -6.15
CA GLU A 42 18.19 -9.96 -4.69
C GLU A 42 19.02 -8.91 -3.95
N GLU A 43 20.26 -8.66 -4.40
CA GLU A 43 21.17 -7.65 -3.81
C GLU A 43 20.57 -6.23 -3.86
N LEU A 44 19.93 -5.85 -4.97
CA LEU A 44 19.28 -4.54 -5.09
C LEU A 44 17.99 -4.44 -4.27
N ALA A 45 17.25 -5.54 -4.11
CA ALA A 45 16.08 -5.58 -3.26
C ALA A 45 16.47 -5.45 -1.78
N GLU A 46 17.55 -6.09 -1.34
CA GLU A 46 18.10 -5.95 0.01
C GLU A 46 18.58 -4.52 0.26
N GLN A 47 19.34 -3.94 -0.68
CA GLN A 47 19.79 -2.56 -0.58
C GLN A 47 18.61 -1.59 -0.51
N PHE A 48 17.58 -1.78 -1.36
CA PHE A 48 16.38 -0.95 -1.33
C PHE A 48 15.65 -1.07 0.02
N ILE A 49 15.54 -2.27 0.61
CA ILE A 49 14.91 -2.45 1.93
C ILE A 49 15.65 -1.62 2.99
N GLU A 50 16.98 -1.69 3.02
CA GLU A 50 17.80 -0.93 3.97
C GLU A 50 17.59 0.58 3.80
N GLU A 51 17.76 1.10 2.58
CA GLU A 51 17.59 2.52 2.27
C GLU A 51 16.17 3.01 2.56
N TRP A 52 15.16 2.20 2.23
CA TRP A 52 13.76 2.55 2.46
C TRP A 52 13.43 2.62 3.95
N ILE A 53 13.94 1.69 4.76
CA ILE A 53 13.75 1.71 6.22
C ILE A 53 14.41 2.97 6.81
N GLU A 54 15.64 3.29 6.41
CA GLU A 54 16.32 4.51 6.87
C GLU A 54 15.52 5.77 6.52
N GLU A 55 15.00 5.84 5.29
CA GLU A 55 14.14 6.93 4.86
C GLU A 55 12.87 7.03 5.72
N GLN A 56 12.20 5.92 6.01
CA GLN A 56 10.95 5.91 6.79
C GLN A 56 11.17 6.30 8.26
N GLU A 57 12.31 5.93 8.85
CA GLU A 57 12.71 6.39 10.19
C GLU A 57 12.94 7.91 10.21
N ILE A 58 13.59 8.47 9.17
CA ILE A 58 13.80 9.91 9.03
C ILE A 58 12.47 10.66 8.83
N LEU A 59 11.56 10.09 8.06
CA LEU A 59 10.24 10.66 7.78
C LEU A 59 9.23 10.46 8.93
N CYS A 60 9.62 9.76 10.00
CA CYS A 60 8.75 9.41 11.11
C CYS A 60 7.46 8.69 10.66
N THR A 61 7.54 7.82 9.66
CA THR A 61 6.41 7.05 9.12
C THR A 61 6.26 5.68 9.78
N PHE A 62 7.11 5.35 10.76
CA PHE A 62 6.86 4.26 11.69
C PHE A 62 6.19 4.78 12.96
N ALA A 63 5.11 4.13 13.34
CA ALA A 63 4.39 4.38 14.57
C ALA A 63 4.38 3.12 15.44
N GLU A 64 4.06 3.31 16.72
CA GLU A 64 3.87 2.22 17.67
C GLU A 64 2.52 2.35 18.32
N THR A 65 1.91 1.22 18.65
CA THR A 65 0.70 1.18 19.47
C THR A 65 0.95 1.79 20.86
N GLU A 66 -0.11 2.21 21.56
CA GLU A 66 0.00 2.79 22.91
C GLU A 66 0.76 1.88 23.89
N ASP A 67 0.56 0.57 23.77
CA ASP A 67 1.20 -0.45 24.61
C ASP A 67 2.60 -0.86 24.12
N GLY A 68 3.08 -0.30 22.99
CA GLY A 68 4.37 -0.61 22.38
C GLY A 68 4.48 -2.03 21.82
N SER A 69 3.37 -2.77 21.72
CA SER A 69 3.39 -4.17 21.29
C SER A 69 3.54 -4.34 19.78
N ILE A 70 3.09 -3.36 18.99
CA ILE A 70 3.16 -3.39 17.53
C ILE A 70 3.78 -2.09 17.02
N LYS A 71 4.92 -2.22 16.32
CA LYS A 71 5.41 -1.21 15.39
C LYS A 71 4.71 -1.40 14.05
N TYR A 72 4.22 -0.34 13.43
CA TYR A 72 3.51 -0.40 12.15
C TYR A 72 3.88 0.77 11.25
N PHE A 73 3.77 0.56 9.94
CA PHE A 73 3.96 1.59 8.94
C PHE A 73 2.69 2.46 8.80
N CYS A 74 2.89 3.77 8.90
CA CYS A 74 1.88 4.81 8.78
C CYS A 74 2.36 5.84 7.74
N PRO A 75 1.93 5.71 6.47
CA PRO A 75 2.41 6.55 5.38
C PRO A 75 2.03 8.03 5.56
N GLU A 76 0.98 8.34 6.33
CA GLU A 76 0.60 9.70 6.70
C GLU A 76 1.54 10.37 7.72
N GLY A 77 2.50 9.62 8.27
CA GLY A 77 3.40 10.05 9.34
C GLY A 77 2.85 9.77 10.74
N MET A 78 3.70 9.90 11.76
CA MET A 78 3.34 9.64 13.15
C MET A 78 2.11 10.46 13.59
N GLU A 79 1.00 9.80 13.91
CA GLU A 79 -0.17 10.45 14.50
C GLU A 79 0.18 10.99 15.90
N GLU A 80 -0.33 12.19 16.26
CA GLU A 80 -0.17 12.76 17.61
C GLU A 80 -0.80 11.87 18.70
N VAL A 81 -1.78 11.04 18.32
CA VAL A 81 -2.47 10.09 19.18
C VAL A 81 -2.12 8.69 18.73
N LYS A 82 -1.45 7.92 19.60
CA LYS A 82 -1.16 6.52 19.33
C LYS A 82 -2.46 5.71 19.41
N LYS A 83 -2.69 4.85 18.41
CA LYS A 83 -3.80 3.88 18.43
C LYS A 83 -3.51 2.76 19.43
N SER A 84 -4.54 2.27 20.12
CA SER A 84 -4.44 1.00 20.81
C SER A 84 -4.28 -0.14 19.80
N THR A 85 -3.71 -1.26 20.24
CA THR A 85 -3.58 -2.48 19.42
C THR A 85 -4.91 -2.94 18.84
N MET A 86 -5.99 -2.84 19.62
CA MET A 86 -7.33 -3.23 19.17
C MET A 86 -7.86 -2.32 18.06
N GLU A 87 -7.68 -1.00 18.20
CA GLU A 87 -8.09 -0.03 17.18
C GLU A 87 -7.33 -0.25 15.87
N LEU A 88 -6.02 -0.48 15.94
CA LEU A 88 -5.21 -0.82 14.77
C LEU A 88 -5.71 -2.10 14.08
N MET A 89 -6.00 -3.16 14.85
CA MET A 89 -6.51 -4.41 14.28
C MET A 89 -7.88 -4.24 13.63
N VAL A 90 -8.81 -3.49 14.27
CA VAL A 90 -10.14 -3.22 13.71
C VAL A 90 -10.05 -2.41 12.41
N GLU A 91 -9.20 -1.40 12.37
CA GLU A 91 -8.97 -0.58 11.16
C GLU A 91 -8.47 -1.44 9.99
N LYS A 92 -7.47 -2.29 10.25
CA LYS A 92 -6.90 -3.16 9.22
C LYS A 92 -7.86 -4.28 8.80
N ASP A 93 -8.65 -4.82 9.72
CA ASP A 93 -9.70 -5.80 9.42
C ASP A 93 -10.78 -5.17 8.51
N MET A 94 -11.23 -3.96 8.83
CA MET A 94 -12.22 -3.24 8.02
C MET A 94 -11.72 -2.90 6.60
N ALA A 95 -10.43 -2.58 6.45
CA ALA A 95 -9.80 -2.39 5.14
C ALA A 95 -9.77 -3.69 4.33
N SER A 96 -9.47 -4.83 4.97
CA SER A 96 -9.50 -6.17 4.35
C SER A 96 -10.91 -6.55 3.89
N TYR A 97 -11.93 -6.31 4.73
CA TYR A 97 -13.34 -6.58 4.39
C TYR A 97 -13.83 -5.76 3.18
N HIS A 98 -13.35 -4.51 3.02
CA HIS A 98 -13.71 -3.70 1.87
C HIS A 98 -13.18 -4.32 0.56
N TRP A 99 -11.92 -4.76 0.56
CA TRP A 99 -11.28 -5.42 -0.57
C TRP A 99 -11.95 -6.76 -0.93
N GLU A 100 -12.22 -7.61 0.06
CA GLU A 100 -12.91 -8.89 -0.18
C GLU A 100 -14.31 -8.71 -0.78
N ASN A 101 -15.07 -7.72 -0.30
CA ASN A 101 -16.41 -7.44 -0.82
C ASN A 101 -16.37 -6.91 -2.26
N MET A 102 -15.36 -6.11 -2.61
CA MET A 102 -15.15 -5.69 -3.99
C MET A 102 -14.79 -6.88 -4.90
N CYS A 103 -13.83 -7.72 -4.51
CA CYS A 103 -13.45 -8.90 -5.30
C CYS A 103 -14.62 -9.87 -5.50
N ARG A 104 -15.43 -10.11 -4.46
CA ARG A 104 -16.66 -10.93 -4.57
C ARG A 104 -17.68 -10.32 -5.53
N SER A 105 -17.81 -8.99 -5.53
CA SER A 105 -18.71 -8.28 -6.45
C SER A 105 -18.23 -8.41 -7.89
N TYR A 106 -16.93 -8.32 -8.14
CA TYR A 106 -16.36 -8.51 -9.49
C TYR A 106 -16.50 -9.95 -9.97
N TRP A 107 -16.28 -10.93 -9.09
CA TRP A 107 -16.42 -12.34 -9.42
C TRP A 107 -17.85 -12.70 -9.85
N ARG A 108 -18.87 -12.17 -9.15
CA ARG A 108 -20.28 -12.39 -9.51
C ARG A 108 -20.64 -11.85 -10.90
N ILE A 109 -20.04 -10.73 -11.31
CA ILE A 109 -20.23 -10.18 -12.66
C ILE A 109 -19.63 -11.11 -13.71
N PHE A 110 -18.40 -11.58 -13.49
CA PHE A 110 -17.76 -12.51 -14.42
C PHE A 110 -18.52 -13.83 -14.53
N GLU A 111 -18.99 -14.37 -13.40
CA GLU A 111 -19.83 -15.56 -13.36
C GLU A 111 -21.17 -15.35 -14.09
N GLU A 112 -21.82 -14.20 -13.92
CA GLU A 112 -23.07 -13.87 -14.60
C GLU A 112 -22.88 -13.71 -16.12
N ILE A 113 -21.83 -13.01 -16.55
CA ILE A 113 -21.47 -12.89 -17.97
C ILE A 113 -21.18 -14.25 -18.57
N TYR A 114 -20.42 -15.10 -17.86
CA TYR A 114 -20.10 -16.45 -18.31
C TYR A 114 -21.36 -17.32 -18.45
N ASN A 115 -22.27 -17.27 -17.48
CA ASN A 115 -23.46 -18.11 -17.45
C ASN A 115 -24.58 -17.63 -18.37
N THR A 116 -24.70 -16.33 -18.61
CA THR A 116 -25.85 -15.75 -19.32
C THR A 116 -25.50 -15.12 -20.68
N GLY A 117 -24.21 -14.83 -20.92
CA GLY A 117 -23.75 -14.07 -22.09
C GLY A 117 -24.15 -12.59 -22.08
N ASN A 118 -24.85 -12.13 -21.03
CA ASN A 118 -25.32 -10.76 -20.89
C ASN A 118 -24.40 -9.97 -19.96
N VAL A 119 -24.22 -8.70 -20.29
CA VAL A 119 -23.43 -7.75 -19.51
C VAL A 119 -24.38 -6.72 -18.90
N ASP A 120 -24.56 -6.75 -17.57
CA ASP A 120 -25.29 -5.68 -16.87
C ASP A 120 -24.43 -4.42 -16.83
N ARG A 121 -24.71 -3.52 -17.78
CA ARG A 121 -23.95 -2.29 -17.99
C ARG A 121 -24.18 -1.26 -16.88
N GLU A 122 -25.33 -1.27 -16.19
CA GLU A 122 -25.60 -0.34 -15.10
C GLU A 122 -24.91 -0.80 -13.82
N LEU A 123 -24.89 -2.10 -13.53
CA LEU A 123 -24.08 -2.66 -12.46
C LEU A 123 -22.58 -2.40 -12.69
N LEU A 124 -22.09 -2.65 -13.90
CA LEU A 124 -20.72 -2.33 -14.30
C LEU A 124 -20.41 -0.84 -14.15
N LYS A 125 -21.31 0.05 -14.56
CA LYS A 125 -21.14 1.50 -14.44
C LYS A 125 -21.12 1.96 -12.99
N ASN A 126 -21.98 1.40 -12.13
CA ASN A 126 -22.00 1.73 -10.70
C ASN A 126 -20.71 1.27 -10.01
N ILE A 127 -20.23 0.07 -10.35
CA ILE A 127 -18.96 -0.45 -9.83
C ILE A 127 -17.74 0.32 -10.36
N LEU A 128 -17.74 0.68 -11.65
CA LEU A 128 -16.71 1.55 -12.23
C LEU A 128 -16.83 3.01 -11.75
N SER A 129 -17.97 3.39 -11.16
CA SER A 129 -18.19 4.70 -10.54
C SER A 129 -17.73 4.76 -9.09
N GLU A 130 -17.69 3.61 -8.39
CA GLU A 130 -16.87 3.43 -7.20
C GLU A 130 -15.41 3.47 -7.66
N ARG A 131 -14.89 4.68 -7.84
CA ARG A 131 -13.46 4.92 -7.99
C ARG A 131 -12.81 4.60 -6.66
N THR A 132 -12.58 3.33 -6.38
CA THR A 132 -11.41 2.94 -5.61
C THR A 132 -10.23 3.53 -6.36
N ILE A 133 -9.62 4.54 -5.76
CA ILE A 133 -8.40 5.13 -6.30
C ILE A 133 -7.41 3.97 -6.37
N SER A 134 -6.97 3.59 -7.57
CA SER A 134 -5.98 2.52 -7.73
C SER A 134 -4.73 2.85 -6.90
N HIS A 135 -4.00 1.86 -6.40
CA HIS A 135 -2.76 2.10 -5.64
C HIS A 135 -1.78 3.00 -6.41
N GLU A 136 -1.73 2.88 -7.74
CA GLU A 136 -0.96 3.76 -8.62
C GLU A 136 -1.46 5.21 -8.61
N GLN A 137 -2.79 5.43 -8.58
CA GLN A 137 -3.36 6.75 -8.43
C GLN A 137 -3.20 7.33 -7.02
N ILE A 138 -3.23 6.50 -5.97
CA ILE A 138 -2.91 6.91 -4.59
C ILE A 138 -1.44 7.33 -4.52
N TYR A 139 -0.55 6.53 -5.11
CA TYR A 139 0.88 6.81 -5.20
C TYR A 139 1.18 8.11 -5.94
N GLU A 140 0.56 8.34 -7.10
CA GLU A 140 0.72 9.61 -7.84
C GLU A 140 0.15 10.81 -7.07
N LEU A 141 -0.92 10.60 -6.30
CA LEU A 141 -1.46 11.63 -5.41
C LEU A 141 -0.48 11.95 -4.26
N ASP A 142 0.04 10.92 -3.59
CA ASP A 142 1.01 11.03 -2.49
C ASP A 142 2.30 11.70 -2.97
N LYS A 143 2.83 11.29 -4.13
CA LYS A 143 3.98 11.92 -4.79
C LYS A 143 3.72 13.41 -5.09
N THR A 144 2.53 13.75 -5.57
CA THR A 144 2.14 15.14 -5.83
C THR A 144 2.07 15.95 -4.53
N VAL A 145 1.53 15.38 -3.46
CA VAL A 145 1.44 16.02 -2.14
C VAL A 145 2.83 16.20 -1.52
N LYS A 146 3.68 15.17 -1.53
CA LYS A 146 5.06 15.22 -1.04
C LYS A 146 5.89 16.28 -1.76
N ASN A 147 5.82 16.32 -3.09
CA ASN A 147 6.47 17.37 -3.88
C ASN A 147 5.97 18.76 -3.50
N ARG A 148 4.65 18.91 -3.28
CA ARG A 148 4.06 20.19 -2.88
C ARG A 148 4.48 20.63 -1.48
N ILE A 149 4.59 19.70 -0.54
CA ILE A 149 5.11 19.95 0.81
C ILE A 149 6.58 20.36 0.74
N HIS A 150 7.40 19.67 -0.06
CA HIS A 150 8.80 20.00 -0.26
C HIS A 150 8.98 21.42 -0.83
N GLU A 151 8.20 21.80 -1.85
CA GLU A 151 8.17 23.17 -2.40
C GLU A 151 7.80 24.24 -1.36
N LEU A 152 6.93 23.91 -0.40
CA LEU A 152 6.46 24.85 0.62
C LEU A 152 7.42 24.98 1.80
N LEU A 153 8.21 23.95 2.09
CA LEU A 153 9.18 23.94 3.18
C LEU A 153 10.56 24.49 2.78
N GLY A 154 10.85 24.55 1.47
CA GLY A 154 12.05 25.21 0.92
C GLY A 154 13.23 24.27 0.71
#